data_AF-A0A356KS41-F1
#
_entry.id   AF-A0A356KS41-F1
#
_cell.length_a   1.000
_cell.length_b   1.000
_cell.length_c   1.000
_cell.angle_alpha   90.00
_cell.angle_beta   90.00
_cell.angle_gamma   90.00
#
_symmetry.space_group_name_H-M   'P 1'
#
loop_
_entity.id
_entity.type
_entity.pdbx_description
1 polymer ?
#
loop_
_entity_poly.entity_id
_entity_poly.type
_entity_poly.pdbx_seq_one_letter_code
_entity_poly.pdbx_strand_id
1 'polypeptide(L)'
;MPRKSQREPLLDAAEQLVLDEGVAALTLNGLARVAGVSKGGLLYHFESKAALVAAMVERVAARFAEAQDRHVSKSGDAVRAYVDATFPKGRPARSREDRL
;
A
#
# COMPACT_ATOMS: atom_id res chain seq x y z
N MET A 1 -2.91 -11.35 -27.01
CA MET A 1 -3.41 -10.53 -25.89
C MET A 1 -2.21 -10.12 -25.04
N PRO A 2 -1.97 -8.83 -24.76
CA PRO A 2 -0.90 -8.42 -23.85
C PRO A 2 -1.19 -8.99 -22.46
N ARG A 3 -0.18 -9.61 -21.83
CA ARG A 3 -0.28 -10.09 -20.44
C ARG A 3 -0.54 -8.87 -19.54
N LYS A 4 -1.56 -8.94 -18.66
CA LYS A 4 -1.75 -7.89 -17.64
C LYS A 4 -0.49 -7.80 -16.77
N SER A 5 -0.04 -6.58 -16.51
CA SER A 5 1.10 -6.36 -15.61
C SER A 5 0.76 -6.84 -14.21
N GLN A 6 1.68 -7.59 -13.59
CA GLN A 6 1.52 -8.03 -12.20
C GLN A 6 1.99 -6.97 -11.19
N ARG A 7 2.46 -5.81 -11.64
CA ARG A 7 3.02 -4.76 -10.77
C ARG A 7 2.03 -4.28 -9.70
N GLU A 8 0.81 -3.92 -10.08
CA GLU A 8 -0.19 -3.43 -9.12
C GLU A 8 -0.68 -4.52 -8.15
N PRO A 9 -1.02 -5.75 -8.60
CA PRO A 9 -1.32 -6.85 -7.68
C PRO A 9 -0.20 -7.15 -6.69
N LEU A 10 1.06 -7.00 -7.09
CA LEU A 10 2.21 -7.17 -6.21
C LEU A 10 2.32 -6.05 -5.16
N LEU A 11 1.97 -4.81 -5.51
CA LEU A 11 1.89 -3.71 -4.55
C LEU A 11 0.73 -3.91 -3.57
N ASP A 12 -0.42 -4.40 -4.03
CA ASP A 12 -1.55 -4.74 -3.16
C ASP A 12 -1.12 -5.80 -2.12
N ALA A 13 -0.48 -6.88 -2.58
CA ALA A 13 -0.01 -7.94 -1.70
C ALA A 13 1.09 -7.46 -0.73
N ALA A 14 1.98 -6.58 -1.18
CA ALA A 14 3.02 -5.99 -0.33
C ALA A 14 2.44 -5.08 0.76
N GLU A 15 1.48 -4.23 0.41
CA GLU A 15 0.75 -3.37 1.36
C GLU A 15 0.03 -4.24 2.40
N GLN A 16 -0.68 -5.28 1.97
CA GLN A 16 -1.40 -6.18 2.86
C GLN A 16 -0.46 -6.92 3.82
N LEU A 17 0.66 -7.45 3.30
CA LEU A 17 1.68 -8.12 4.12
C LEU A 17 2.22 -7.20 5.22
N VAL A 18 2.46 -5.92 4.90
CA VAL A 18 2.91 -4.93 5.89
C VAL A 18 1.82 -4.61 6.91
N LEU A 19 0.55 -4.55 6.50
CA LEU A 19 -0.58 -4.25 7.39
C LEU A 19 -0.90 -5.39 8.37
N ASP A 20 -0.62 -6.64 7.98
CA ASP A 20 -0.93 -7.85 8.73
C ASP A 20 0.25 -8.31 9.59
N GLU A 21 1.45 -8.37 9.02
CA GLU A 21 2.65 -8.96 9.65
C GLU A 21 3.73 -7.92 9.99
N GLY A 22 3.54 -6.65 9.59
CA GLY A 22 4.49 -5.58 9.80
C GLY A 22 5.62 -5.52 8.77
N VAL A 23 6.42 -4.44 8.84
CA VAL A 23 7.47 -4.14 7.85
C VAL A 23 8.60 -5.20 7.83
N ALA A 24 8.82 -5.90 8.94
CA ALA A 24 9.83 -6.95 9.03
C ALA A 24 9.53 -8.14 8.09
N ALA A 25 8.24 -8.47 7.90
CA ALA A 25 7.79 -9.55 7.03
C ALA A 25 7.97 -9.23 5.53
N LEU A 26 8.08 -7.93 5.18
CA LEU A 26 8.27 -7.49 3.81
C LEU A 26 9.66 -7.88 3.30
N THR A 27 9.76 -9.06 2.71
CA THR A 27 10.95 -9.56 2.02
C THR A 27 10.56 -9.99 0.62
N LEU A 28 11.50 -9.96 -0.33
CA LEU A 28 11.21 -10.40 -1.70
C LEU A 28 10.73 -11.87 -1.74
N ASN A 29 11.29 -12.73 -0.89
CA ASN A 29 10.85 -14.12 -0.78
C ASN A 29 9.48 -14.25 -0.12
N GLY A 30 9.22 -13.49 0.96
CA GLY A 30 7.94 -13.49 1.66
C GLY A 30 6.80 -13.03 0.75
N LEU A 31 7.01 -11.94 0.01
CA LEU A 31 6.05 -11.43 -0.95
C LEU A 31 5.85 -12.40 -2.13
N ALA A 32 6.92 -12.95 -2.70
CA ALA A 32 6.81 -13.91 -3.79
C ALA A 32 5.94 -15.12 -3.40
N ARG A 33 6.12 -15.63 -2.18
CA ARG A 33 5.31 -16.72 -1.60
C ARG A 33 3.83 -16.33 -1.49
N VAL A 34 3.53 -15.17 -0.90
CA VAL A 34 2.15 -14.71 -0.69
C VAL A 34 1.45 -14.39 -2.01
N ALA A 35 2.16 -13.79 -2.97
CA ALA A 35 1.63 -13.42 -4.27
C ALA A 35 1.57 -14.58 -5.28
N GLY A 36 2.09 -15.76 -4.93
CA GLY A 36 2.10 -16.93 -5.82
C GLY A 36 2.95 -16.74 -7.07
N VAL A 37 4.03 -15.95 -6.98
CA VAL A 37 4.95 -15.69 -8.11
C VAL A 37 6.35 -16.21 -7.81
N SER A 38 7.15 -16.41 -8.86
CA SER A 38 8.58 -16.69 -8.67
C SER A 38 9.33 -15.44 -8.24
N LYS A 39 10.46 -15.61 -7.55
CA LYS A 39 11.37 -14.49 -7.21
C LYS A 39 11.85 -13.76 -8.46
N GLY A 40 12.12 -14.47 -9.56
CA GLY A 40 12.49 -13.86 -10.84
C GLY A 40 11.37 -13.03 -11.44
N GLY A 41 10.12 -13.50 -11.38
CA GLY A 41 8.95 -12.75 -11.82
C GLY A 41 8.68 -11.50 -10.97
N LEU A 42 8.95 -11.56 -9.67
CA LEU A 42 8.90 -10.39 -8.78
C LEU A 42 10.00 -9.38 -9.12
N LEU A 43 11.24 -9.84 -9.30
CA LEU A 43 12.39 -8.99 -9.60
C LEU A 43 12.26 -8.28 -10.95
N TYR A 44 11.52 -8.85 -11.90
CA TYR A 44 11.17 -8.17 -13.16
C TYR A 44 10.36 -6.88 -12.93
N HIS A 45 9.59 -6.80 -11.84
CA HIS A 45 8.80 -5.61 -11.50
C HIS A 45 9.47 -4.71 -10.45
N PHE A 46 10.20 -5.31 -9.50
CA PHE A 46 10.88 -4.61 -8.42
C PHE A 46 12.27 -5.17 -8.23
N GLU A 47 13.28 -4.46 -8.73
CA GLU A 47 14.68 -4.90 -8.74
C GLU A 47 15.26 -5.15 -7.34
N SER A 48 14.65 -4.55 -6.31
CA SER A 48 15.07 -4.71 -4.91
C SER A 48 13.90 -4.49 -3.93
N LYS A 49 14.11 -4.88 -2.66
CA LYS A 49 13.21 -4.51 -1.57
C LYS A 49 13.07 -2.99 -1.46
N ALA A 50 14.14 -2.23 -1.69
CA ALA A 50 14.10 -0.77 -1.63
C ALA A 50 13.23 -0.19 -2.76
N ALA A 51 13.35 -0.71 -3.99
CA ALA A 51 12.50 -0.31 -5.11
C ALA A 51 11.01 -0.62 -4.87
N LEU A 52 10.71 -1.78 -4.27
CA LEU A 52 9.36 -2.13 -3.84
C LEU A 52 8.81 -1.15 -2.80
N VAL A 53 9.59 -0.84 -1.77
CA VAL A 53 9.18 0.11 -0.72
C VAL A 53 8.99 1.51 -1.29
N ALA A 54 9.88 1.98 -2.16
CA ALA A 54 9.73 3.26 -2.84
C ALA A 54 8.41 3.32 -3.63
N ALA A 55 8.10 2.29 -4.41
CA ALA A 55 6.85 2.20 -5.16
C ALA A 55 5.60 2.18 -4.25
N MET A 56 5.67 1.53 -3.08
CA MET A 56 4.58 1.58 -2.09
C MET A 56 4.39 3.01 -1.55
N VAL A 57 5.48 3.69 -1.21
CA VAL A 57 5.44 5.08 -0.70
C VAL A 57 4.91 6.04 -1.76
N GLU A 58 5.36 5.93 -3.00
CA GLU A 58 4.86 6.72 -4.13
C GLU A 58 3.35 6.54 -4.31
N ARG A 59 2.86 5.29 -4.23
CA ARG A 59 1.43 4.99 -4.36
C ARG A 59 0.61 5.57 -3.21
N VAL A 60 1.12 5.52 -1.98
CA VAL A 60 0.47 6.16 -0.83
C VAL A 60 0.45 7.69 -0.99
N ALA A 61 1.55 8.29 -1.41
CA ALA A 61 1.65 9.73 -1.65
C ALA A 61 0.69 10.20 -2.75
N ALA A 62 0.59 9.45 -3.85
CA ALA A 62 -0.37 9.74 -4.92
C ALA A 62 -1.82 9.69 -4.43
N ARG A 63 -2.20 8.63 -3.70
CA ARG A 63 -3.55 8.50 -3.10
C ARG A 63 -3.87 9.65 -2.15
N PHE A 64 -2.86 10.09 -1.38
CA PHE A 64 -3.01 11.21 -0.47
C PHE A 64 -3.20 12.54 -1.20
N ALA A 65 -2.39 12.82 -2.21
CA ALA A 65 -2.54 14.02 -3.06
C ALA A 65 -3.92 14.06 -3.73
N GLU A 66 -4.37 12.94 -4.30
CA GLU A 66 -5.71 12.84 -4.87
C GLU A 66 -6.83 13.07 -3.84
N ALA A 67 -6.65 12.63 -2.60
CA ALA A 67 -7.61 12.86 -1.52
C ALA A 67 -7.66 14.34 -1.11
N GLN A 68 -6.51 15.00 -1.04
CA GLN A 68 -6.43 16.45 -0.80
C GLN A 68 -7.12 17.24 -1.91
N ASP A 69 -6.84 16.95 -3.17
CA ASP A 69 -7.45 17.63 -4.31
C ASP A 69 -8.98 17.52 -4.31
N ARG A 70 -9.49 16.32 -4.01
CA ARG A 70 -10.95 16.08 -3.88
C ARG A 70 -11.61 16.86 -2.75
N HIS A 71 -10.86 17.28 -1.73
CA HIS A 71 -11.40 17.94 -0.53
C HIS A 71 -11.18 19.45 -0.53
N VAL A 72 -10.05 19.92 -1.07
CA VAL A 72 -9.80 21.35 -1.34
C VAL A 72 -10.86 21.87 -2.32
N SER A 73 -11.16 21.11 -3.37
CA SER A 73 -12.22 21.46 -4.34
C SER A 73 -13.63 21.56 -3.74
N LYS A 74 -13.89 20.88 -2.60
CA LYS A 74 -15.23 20.82 -1.98
C LYS A 74 -15.43 21.75 -0.79
N SER A 75 -14.38 22.09 -0.06
CA SER A 75 -14.49 22.81 1.22
C SER A 75 -13.85 24.18 1.24
N GLY A 76 -12.87 24.46 0.37
CA GLY A 76 -12.00 25.64 0.49
C GLY A 76 -11.12 25.66 1.75
N ASP A 77 -11.22 24.66 2.62
CA ASP A 77 -10.51 24.53 3.89
C ASP A 77 -9.45 23.42 3.77
N ALA A 78 -8.20 23.84 3.57
CA ALA A 78 -7.07 22.93 3.43
C ALA A 78 -6.80 22.09 4.69
N VAL A 79 -7.11 22.61 5.88
CA VAL A 79 -6.94 21.88 7.15
C VAL A 79 -7.95 20.75 7.23
N ARG A 80 -9.21 21.02 6.88
CA ARG A 80 -10.25 19.99 6.85
C ARG A 80 -9.96 18.92 5.79
N ALA A 81 -9.49 19.33 4.61
CA ALA A 81 -9.09 18.43 3.55
C ALA A 81 -7.94 17.48 3.97
N TYR A 82 -6.93 18.01 4.67
CA TYR A 82 -5.83 17.21 5.21
C TYR A 82 -6.34 16.16 6.21
N VAL A 83 -7.16 16.57 7.19
CA VAL A 83 -7.70 15.66 8.23
C VAL A 83 -8.53 14.53 7.61
N ASP A 84 -9.44 14.86 6.69
CA ASP A 84 -10.31 13.87 6.06
C ASP A 84 -9.52 12.92 5.12
N ALA A 85 -8.44 13.39 4.48
CA ALA A 85 -7.53 12.57 3.67
C ALA A 85 -6.64 11.62 4.50
N THR A 86 -6.21 12.04 5.69
CA THR A 86 -5.36 11.23 6.59
C THR A 86 -6.16 10.26 7.45
N PHE A 87 -7.35 10.67 7.91
CA PHE A 87 -8.21 9.89 8.80
C PHE A 87 -9.54 9.57 8.10
N PRO A 88 -9.56 8.62 7.15
CA PRO A 88 -10.82 8.18 6.55
C PRO A 88 -11.74 7.69 7.66
N LYS A 89 -12.96 8.23 7.71
CA LYS A 89 -13.98 7.85 8.69
C LYS A 89 -14.14 6.33 8.71
N GLY A 90 -13.73 5.71 9.82
CA GLY A 90 -13.90 4.27 10.06
C GLY A 90 -12.64 3.43 9.77
N ARG A 91 -11.74 3.37 10.75
CA ARG A 91 -10.99 2.14 11.01
C ARG A 91 -11.36 1.72 12.42
N PRO A 92 -12.09 0.61 12.63
CA PRO A 92 -12.30 0.11 13.98
C PRO A 92 -10.90 -0.13 14.57
N ALA A 93 -10.65 0.41 15.76
CA ALA A 93 -9.46 0.08 16.52
C ALA A 93 -9.42 -1.44 16.61
N ARG A 94 -8.38 -2.09 16.05
CA ARG A 94 -8.18 -3.53 16.23
C ARG A 94 -8.22 -3.79 17.73
N SER A 95 -9.26 -4.48 18.18
CA SER A 95 -9.48 -4.84 19.58
C SER A 95 -8.24 -5.58 20.06
N ARG A 96 -7.78 -5.24 21.27
CA ARG A 96 -6.64 -5.89 21.93
C ARG A 96 -6.96 -7.34 22.39
N GLU A 97 -8.03 -7.95 21.89
CA GLU A 97 -8.62 -9.15 22.50
C GLU A 97 -8.22 -10.48 21.85
N ASP A 98 -7.57 -10.49 20.67
CA ASP A 98 -7.16 -11.73 20.00
C ASP A 98 -5.78 -12.26 20.44
N ARG A 99 -5.46 -12.13 21.73
CA ARG A 99 -4.28 -12.75 22.32
C ARG A 99 -4.63 -13.43 23.64
N LEU A 100 -5.42 -14.50 23.54
CA LEU A 100 -5.56 -15.54 24.55
C LEU A 100 -5.37 -16.90 23.88
#